data_AF-A0A940VKS4-F1
#
_entry.id   AF-A0A940VKS4-F1
#
_cell.length_a   1.000
_cell.length_b   1.000
_cell.length_c   1.000
_cell.angle_alpha   90.00
_cell.angle_beta   90.00
_cell.angle_gamma   90.00
#
_symmetry.space_group_name_H-M   'P 1'
#
loop_
_entity.id
_entity.type
_entity.pdbx_description
1 polymer ?
#
loop_
_entity_poly.entity_id
_entity_poly.type
_entity_poly.pdbx_seq_one_letter_code
_entity_poly.pdbx_strand_id
1 'polypeptide(L)'
;MRRFVVPTVTMAAVILFLLGSALAQESSATIRTFGGAAYKVADPSLEVFYTIGDPKEKDEGDSQGFKSMSMINVSATAGAPGADQGGEKEAKLLRGHSRLAEVTVSKAGVETSVPWDRIQSLSFARKPVAVAALPSYVPHYRHSVSVILVDGGRVDADYVNWGAAIVRGQTPAGRVDIPWEEVEQVIFER
;
A
#
# COMPACT_ATOMS: atom_id res chain seq x y z
N MET A 1 -69.97 37.08 28.40
CA MET A 1 -69.24 37.11 29.69
C MET A 1 -69.09 35.67 30.21
N ARG A 2 -67.86 35.14 30.21
CA ARG A 2 -67.27 34.28 31.25
C ARG A 2 -65.81 34.06 30.84
N ARG A 3 -64.92 34.61 31.65
CA ARG A 3 -63.45 34.55 31.53
C ARG A 3 -62.99 33.20 32.10
N PHE A 4 -62.02 32.55 31.44
CA PHE A 4 -61.12 31.62 32.10
C PHE A 4 -59.68 31.88 31.64
N VAL A 5 -58.79 31.71 32.61
CA VAL A 5 -57.41 32.20 32.71
C VAL A 5 -56.44 31.12 32.24
N VAL A 6 -55.30 31.56 31.70
CA VAL A 6 -54.12 30.83 31.19
C VAL A 6 -53.50 29.88 32.25
N PRO A 7 -52.67 28.87 31.88
CA PRO A 7 -51.24 29.17 31.74
C PRO A 7 -50.52 28.46 30.58
N THR A 8 -49.59 29.21 30.02
CA THR A 8 -48.49 28.84 29.13
C THR A 8 -47.55 27.86 29.83
N VAL A 9 -47.21 26.74 29.18
CA VAL A 9 -46.05 25.91 29.56
C VAL A 9 -45.14 25.80 28.34
N THR A 10 -44.06 26.55 28.40
CA THR A 10 -42.92 26.51 27.49
C THR A 10 -42.10 25.26 27.80
N MET A 11 -41.98 24.31 26.88
CA MET A 11 -40.98 23.24 26.97
C MET A 11 -39.87 23.51 25.96
N ALA A 12 -38.74 23.99 26.49
CA ALA A 12 -37.47 24.02 25.78
C ALA A 12 -36.89 22.59 25.78
N ALA A 13 -36.89 21.93 24.63
CA ALA A 13 -36.14 20.70 24.43
C ALA A 13 -34.70 21.06 24.07
N VAL A 14 -33.81 20.95 25.05
CA VAL A 14 -32.35 20.98 24.85
C VAL A 14 -31.98 19.65 24.18
N ILE A 15 -31.78 19.66 22.88
CA ILE A 15 -31.20 18.51 22.16
C ILE A 15 -29.69 18.61 22.30
N LEU A 16 -29.16 17.91 23.29
CA LEU A 16 -27.73 17.65 23.44
C LEU A 16 -27.34 16.57 22.42
N PHE A 17 -27.03 16.94 21.17
CA PHE A 17 -26.41 16.00 20.24
C PHE A 17 -24.96 15.79 20.65
N LEU A 18 -24.73 14.62 21.25
CA LEU A 18 -23.45 14.00 21.52
C LEU A 18 -22.54 14.13 20.30
N LEU A 19 -21.29 14.51 20.56
CA LEU A 19 -20.17 14.43 19.64
C LEU A 19 -20.15 13.07 18.95
N GLY A 20 -20.63 13.02 17.71
CA GLY A 20 -20.41 11.89 16.83
C GLY A 20 -18.92 11.86 16.51
N SER A 21 -18.20 10.90 17.10
CA SER A 21 -16.96 10.42 16.52
C SER A 21 -17.24 10.14 15.05
N ALA A 22 -16.61 10.90 14.16
CA ALA A 22 -16.58 10.54 12.76
C ALA A 22 -15.99 9.12 12.71
N LEU A 23 -16.83 8.12 12.44
CA LEU A 23 -16.37 6.80 12.06
C LEU A 23 -15.52 7.04 10.80
N ALA A 24 -14.21 6.98 10.95
CA ALA A 24 -13.33 6.79 9.82
C ALA A 24 -13.92 5.58 9.09
N GLN A 25 -14.38 5.78 7.85
CA GLN A 25 -14.96 4.74 7.02
C GLN A 25 -13.89 3.65 6.89
N GLU A 26 -14.01 2.58 7.68
CA GLU A 26 -13.04 1.48 7.69
C GLU A 26 -13.03 0.87 6.29
N SER A 27 -12.03 1.25 5.49
CA SER A 27 -11.87 0.68 4.17
C SER A 27 -11.55 -0.80 4.34
N SER A 28 -12.32 -1.67 3.71
CA SER A 28 -12.01 -3.09 3.66
C SER A 28 -11.77 -3.54 2.22
N ALA A 29 -11.14 -4.69 2.04
CA ALA A 29 -10.96 -5.26 0.72
C ALA A 29 -11.04 -6.77 0.75
N THR A 30 -11.47 -7.34 -0.38
CA THR A 30 -11.29 -8.76 -0.67
C THR A 30 -10.07 -8.91 -1.57
N ILE A 31 -9.08 -9.68 -1.13
CA ILE A 31 -7.88 -10.02 -1.89
C ILE A 31 -7.96 -11.48 -2.31
N ARG A 32 -7.84 -11.76 -3.60
CA ARG A 32 -7.74 -13.11 -4.16
C ARG A 32 -6.33 -13.34 -4.67
N THR A 33 -5.79 -14.53 -4.42
CA THR A 33 -4.47 -14.93 -4.92
C THR A 33 -4.60 -15.90 -6.07
N PHE A 34 -3.60 -15.93 -6.95
CA PHE A 34 -3.56 -16.91 -8.04
C PHE A 34 -3.46 -18.37 -7.54
N GLY A 35 -3.10 -18.58 -6.28
CA GLY A 35 -3.14 -19.88 -5.60
C GLY A 35 -4.54 -20.31 -5.17
N GLY A 36 -5.56 -19.49 -5.39
CA GLY A 36 -6.96 -19.77 -5.05
C GLY A 36 -7.38 -19.36 -3.63
N ALA A 37 -6.49 -18.73 -2.85
CA ALA A 37 -6.85 -18.21 -1.54
C ALA A 37 -7.62 -16.89 -1.67
N ALA A 38 -8.50 -16.62 -0.71
CA ALA A 38 -9.24 -15.37 -0.62
C ALA A 38 -9.23 -14.85 0.81
N TYR A 39 -8.94 -13.56 0.98
CA TYR A 39 -8.83 -12.90 2.27
C TYR A 39 -9.71 -11.66 2.27
N LYS A 40 -10.60 -11.55 3.26
CA LYS A 40 -11.27 -10.29 3.57
C LYS A 40 -10.44 -9.56 4.62
N VAL A 41 -9.93 -8.40 4.27
CA VAL A 41 -9.01 -7.61 5.11
C VAL A 41 -9.58 -6.23 5.42
N ALA A 42 -9.31 -5.74 6.62
CA ALA A 42 -9.48 -4.34 6.99
C ALA A 42 -8.18 -3.57 6.73
N ASP A 43 -8.31 -2.26 6.51
CA ASP A 43 -7.22 -1.30 6.27
C ASP A 43 -6.19 -1.75 5.22
N PRO A 44 -6.63 -2.11 3.99
CA PRO A 44 -5.74 -2.58 2.96
C PRO A 44 -4.70 -1.51 2.56
N SER A 45 -3.42 -1.90 2.58
CA SER A 45 -2.28 -1.07 2.21
C SER A 45 -1.40 -1.78 1.19
N LEU A 46 -0.73 -0.99 0.34
CA LEU A 46 0.40 -1.46 -0.44
C LEU A 46 1.68 -0.95 0.22
N GLU A 47 2.59 -1.85 0.58
CA GLU A 47 3.78 -1.52 1.36
C GLU A 47 5.05 -2.05 0.73
N VAL A 48 6.15 -1.32 0.89
CA VAL A 48 7.49 -1.73 0.43
C VAL A 48 8.43 -1.77 1.62
N PHE A 49 9.20 -2.85 1.72
CA PHE A 49 10.27 -3.00 2.72
C PHE A 49 11.61 -2.75 2.04
N TYR A 50 12.45 -1.95 2.68
CA TYR A 50 13.78 -1.64 2.17
C TYR A 50 14.79 -1.68 3.29
N THR A 51 16.04 -1.93 2.90
CA THR A 51 17.19 -1.88 3.81
C THR A 51 18.10 -0.75 3.35
N ILE A 52 18.34 0.21 4.24
CA ILE A 52 19.33 1.27 4.02
C ILE A 52 20.64 0.75 4.60
N GLY A 53 21.62 0.54 3.72
CA GLY A 53 23.01 0.40 4.13
C GLY A 53 23.56 1.78 4.52
N ASP A 54 24.42 1.82 5.54
CA ASP A 54 25.14 3.04 5.87
C ASP A 54 25.84 3.56 4.60
N PRO A 55 25.70 4.84 4.25
CA PRO A 55 26.50 5.44 3.21
C PRO A 55 27.94 5.42 3.70
N LYS A 56 28.68 4.36 3.40
CA LYS A 56 30.12 4.37 3.59
C LYS A 56 30.64 5.53 2.75
N GLU A 57 31.35 6.43 3.43
CA GLU A 57 32.16 7.49 2.86
C GLU A 57 32.83 7.00 1.58
N LYS A 58 32.90 7.89 0.58
CA LYS A 58 33.63 7.67 -0.66
C LYS A 58 35.04 7.17 -0.36
N ASP A 59 35.25 5.86 -0.46
CA ASP A 59 36.56 5.30 -0.69
C ASP A 59 36.74 5.14 -2.19
N GLU A 60 37.62 5.97 -2.74
CA GLU A 60 38.22 5.76 -4.04
C GLU A 60 38.88 4.38 -4.06
N GLY A 61 38.32 3.46 -4.85
CA GLY A 61 38.84 2.09 -4.94
C GLY A 61 38.11 1.28 -5.98
N ASP A 62 38.76 1.14 -7.14
CA ASP A 62 38.34 0.37 -8.31
C ASP A 62 37.93 -1.06 -7.94
N SER A 63 36.69 -1.46 -8.23
CA SER A 63 36.21 -2.85 -8.24
C SER A 63 34.85 -2.97 -8.94
N GLN A 64 34.85 -3.64 -10.09
CA GLN A 64 33.65 -4.14 -10.78
C GLN A 64 32.78 -5.01 -9.85
N GLY A 65 31.47 -4.73 -9.77
CA GLY A 65 30.53 -5.64 -9.14
C GLY A 65 29.17 -5.02 -8.83
N PHE A 66 28.17 -5.36 -9.65
CA PHE A 66 26.73 -5.14 -9.45
C PHE A 66 26.26 -3.68 -9.27
N LYS A 67 25.75 -3.12 -10.37
CA LYS A 67 24.99 -1.88 -10.41
C LYS A 67 23.80 -1.95 -9.43
N SER A 68 23.94 -1.17 -8.37
CA SER A 68 22.88 -0.67 -7.48
C SER A 68 21.57 -0.46 -8.24
N MET A 69 20.51 -1.20 -7.87
CA MET A 69 19.15 -0.85 -8.29
C MET A 69 18.81 0.49 -7.65
N SER A 70 18.58 1.47 -8.52
CA SER A 70 18.25 2.86 -8.20
C SER A 70 17.19 2.92 -7.09
N MET A 71 17.60 3.44 -5.94
CA MET A 71 16.73 3.63 -4.78
C MET A 71 15.76 4.78 -5.06
N ILE A 72 14.48 4.49 -4.89
CA ILE A 72 13.39 5.47 -4.84
C ILE A 72 13.74 6.48 -3.75
N ASN A 73 13.95 7.73 -4.15
CA ASN A 73 14.35 8.83 -3.28
C ASN A 73 13.12 9.31 -2.48
N VAL A 74 12.86 8.71 -1.32
CA VAL A 74 11.89 9.24 -0.35
C VAL A 74 12.68 9.99 0.71
N SER A 75 12.57 11.33 0.70
CA SER A 75 13.18 12.18 1.73
C SER A 75 12.53 11.91 3.09
N ALA A 76 13.19 11.14 3.94
CA ALA A 76 12.78 10.94 5.33
C ALA A 76 13.24 12.13 6.18
N THR A 77 12.30 12.92 6.69
CA THR A 77 12.55 13.92 7.74
C THR A 77 13.07 13.22 9.00
N ALA A 78 14.34 13.43 9.33
CA ALA A 78 14.99 12.86 10.49
C ALA A 78 14.58 13.58 11.78
N GLY A 79 14.00 12.84 12.72
CA GLY A 79 13.97 13.20 14.14
C GLY A 79 15.05 12.42 14.90
N ALA A 80 16.02 13.12 15.47
CA ALA A 80 16.98 12.60 16.47
C ALA A 80 16.32 12.65 17.87
N PRO A 81 16.75 11.89 18.92
CA PRO A 81 18.14 11.89 19.44
C PRO A 81 18.68 10.56 20.03
N GLY A 82 20.00 10.52 20.29
CA GLY A 82 20.59 9.64 21.31
C GLY A 82 21.93 9.01 20.93
N ALA A 83 23.02 9.56 21.47
CA ALA A 83 24.38 9.06 21.36
C ALA A 83 24.69 7.99 22.44
N ASP A 84 25.40 6.93 22.07
CA ASP A 84 26.41 6.31 22.96
C ASP A 84 27.50 5.58 22.14
N GLN A 85 28.72 5.60 22.66
CA GLN A 85 29.97 5.24 21.99
C GLN A 85 30.40 3.79 22.27
N GLY A 86 31.09 3.17 21.30
CA GLY A 86 32.03 2.07 21.54
C GLY A 86 31.61 0.71 21.00
N GLY A 87 32.35 0.22 20.01
CA GLY A 87 32.22 -1.14 19.45
C GLY A 87 32.37 -1.11 17.93
N GLU A 88 33.15 -2.04 17.38
CA GLU A 88 33.32 -2.25 15.94
C GLU A 88 32.00 -2.03 15.21
N LYS A 89 31.95 -1.01 14.35
CA LYS A 89 30.74 -0.67 13.58
C LYS A 89 30.51 -1.75 12.53
N GLU A 90 29.97 -2.88 12.95
CA GLU A 90 29.18 -3.74 12.09
C GLU A 90 28.11 -2.82 11.47
N ALA A 91 28.20 -2.61 10.15
CA ALA A 91 27.33 -1.67 9.44
C ALA A 91 25.88 -2.01 9.79
N LYS A 92 25.23 -1.16 10.58
CA LYS A 92 23.92 -1.45 11.14
C LYS A 92 22.92 -1.20 10.03
N LEU A 93 22.60 -2.24 9.28
CA LEU A 93 21.57 -2.19 8.24
C LEU A 93 20.25 -1.73 8.86
N LEU A 94 19.82 -0.52 8.52
CA LEU A 94 18.54 0.02 8.96
C LEU A 94 17.45 -0.56 8.06
N ARG A 95 16.46 -1.23 8.64
CA ARG A 95 15.29 -1.73 7.91
C ARG A 95 14.16 -0.72 8.04
N GLY A 96 13.65 -0.26 6.90
CA GLY A 96 12.51 0.64 6.80
C GLY A 96 11.31 -0.03 6.13
N HIS A 97 10.14 0.58 6.30
CA HIS A 97 8.94 0.24 5.54
C HIS A 97 8.22 1.52 5.15
N SER A 98 7.53 1.52 4.01
CA SER A 98 6.73 2.65 3.54
C SER A 98 5.43 2.15 2.93
N ARG A 99 4.34 2.90 3.16
CA ARG A 99 3.05 2.70 2.50
C ARG A 99 3.01 3.53 1.23
N LEU A 100 2.74 2.88 0.11
CA LEU A 100 2.59 3.56 -1.17
C LEU A 100 1.23 4.25 -1.23
N ALA A 101 1.26 5.57 -1.47
CA ALA A 101 0.05 6.36 -1.68
C ALA A 101 -0.51 6.20 -3.11
N GLU A 102 0.35 5.82 -4.05
CA GLU A 102 0.02 5.68 -5.47
C GLU A 102 0.65 4.40 -6.03
N VAL A 103 0.05 3.85 -7.09
CA VAL A 103 0.62 2.77 -7.89
C VAL A 103 0.96 3.29 -9.28
N THR A 104 2.19 3.03 -9.71
CA THR A 104 2.60 3.31 -11.09
C THR A 104 2.33 2.09 -11.95
N VAL A 105 1.62 2.29 -13.05
CA VAL A 105 1.33 1.24 -14.05
C VAL A 105 1.77 1.71 -15.44
N SER A 106 2.21 0.80 -16.31
CA SER A 106 2.75 1.17 -17.63
C SER A 106 2.00 0.49 -18.79
N LYS A 107 1.62 1.28 -19.78
CA LYS A 107 1.03 0.81 -21.04
C LYS A 107 1.75 1.45 -22.22
N ALA A 108 2.24 0.62 -23.15
CA ALA A 108 3.00 1.08 -24.31
C ALA A 108 4.14 2.07 -23.96
N GLY A 109 4.80 1.89 -22.81
CA GLY A 109 5.87 2.77 -22.34
C GLY A 109 5.41 4.06 -21.67
N VAL A 110 4.10 4.33 -21.64
CA VAL A 110 3.52 5.46 -20.90
C VAL A 110 3.22 5.01 -19.47
N GLU A 111 3.83 5.69 -18.50
CA GLU A 111 3.57 5.47 -17.09
C GLU A 111 2.38 6.32 -16.63
N THR A 112 1.51 5.71 -15.82
CA THR A 112 0.37 6.37 -15.19
C THR A 112 0.43 6.10 -13.70
N SER A 113 0.46 7.16 -12.91
CA SER A 113 0.32 7.05 -11.45
C SER A 113 -1.16 7.06 -11.08
N VAL A 114 -1.59 6.10 -10.28
CA VAL A 114 -2.96 5.97 -9.80
C VAL A 114 -2.98 6.01 -8.27
N PRO A 115 -3.65 7.00 -7.65
CA PRO A 115 -3.76 7.06 -6.19
C PRO A 115 -4.49 5.84 -5.62
N TRP A 116 -3.94 5.22 -4.57
CA TRP A 116 -4.46 4.01 -3.95
C TRP A 116 -5.90 4.19 -3.43
N ASP A 117 -6.18 5.36 -2.85
CA ASP A 117 -7.50 5.78 -2.38
C ASP A 117 -8.53 6.00 -3.51
N ARG A 118 -8.08 6.04 -4.77
CA ARG A 118 -8.94 6.16 -5.96
C ARG A 118 -9.21 4.85 -6.68
N ILE A 119 -8.52 3.75 -6.31
CA ILE A 119 -8.70 2.40 -6.90
C ILE A 119 -9.88 1.60 -6.31
N GLN A 120 -10.96 1.40 -7.06
CA GLN A 120 -12.07 0.55 -6.65
C GLN A 120 -11.72 -0.94 -6.76
N SER A 121 -10.99 -1.33 -7.81
CA SER A 121 -10.48 -2.69 -7.92
C SER A 121 -9.21 -2.79 -8.77
N LEU A 122 -8.41 -3.79 -8.47
CA LEU A 122 -7.25 -4.24 -9.24
C LEU A 122 -7.51 -5.66 -9.70
N SER A 123 -7.27 -5.94 -10.98
CA SER A 123 -7.30 -7.30 -11.52
C SER A 123 -6.02 -7.55 -12.28
N PHE A 124 -5.26 -8.55 -11.82
CA PHE A 124 -3.99 -8.92 -12.40
C PHE A 124 -4.15 -10.14 -13.30
N ALA A 125 -3.39 -10.16 -14.38
CA ALA A 125 -3.20 -11.36 -15.18
C ALA A 125 -1.70 -11.67 -15.25
N ARG A 126 -1.36 -12.94 -15.08
CA ARG A 126 0.02 -13.46 -15.21
C ARG A 126 0.13 -14.39 -16.41
N LYS A 127 1.18 -14.21 -17.22
CA LYS A 127 1.50 -15.08 -18.37
C LYS A 127 2.89 -15.68 -18.15
N PRO A 128 3.05 -17.01 -18.26
CA PRO A 128 4.37 -17.64 -18.19
C PRO A 128 5.31 -17.08 -19.24
N VAL A 129 6.55 -16.80 -18.86
CA VAL A 129 7.61 -16.36 -19.77
C VAL A 129 8.54 -17.53 -19.98
N ALA A 130 8.49 -18.13 -21.18
CA ALA A 130 9.47 -19.13 -21.59
C ALA A 130 10.75 -18.39 -22.01
N VAL A 131 11.71 -18.24 -21.10
CA VAL A 131 13.02 -17.65 -21.43
C VAL A 131 14.07 -18.75 -21.34
N ALA A 132 14.71 -19.07 -22.48
CA ALA A 132 15.81 -20.04 -22.53
C ALA A 132 17.05 -19.61 -21.70
N ALA A 133 17.14 -18.33 -21.35
CA ALA A 133 18.25 -17.72 -20.61
C ALA A 133 17.97 -17.53 -19.10
N LEU A 134 16.78 -17.88 -18.59
CA LEU A 134 16.50 -17.83 -17.16
C LEU A 134 16.64 -19.23 -16.55
N PRO A 135 17.14 -19.36 -15.31
CA PRO A 135 17.23 -20.66 -14.67
C PRO A 135 15.86 -21.35 -14.60
N SER A 136 15.78 -22.58 -15.12
CA SER A 136 14.52 -23.31 -15.30
C SER A 136 13.81 -23.72 -14.01
N TYR A 137 14.47 -23.57 -12.86
CA TYR A 137 13.96 -24.01 -11.57
C TYR A 137 12.94 -23.04 -10.93
N VAL A 138 12.74 -21.84 -11.48
CA VAL A 138 11.67 -20.92 -11.05
C VAL A 138 10.80 -20.54 -12.24
N PRO A 139 9.47 -20.71 -12.15
CA PRO A 139 8.58 -20.20 -13.19
C PRO A 139 8.59 -18.67 -13.20
N HIS A 140 8.86 -18.09 -14.36
CA HIS A 140 8.83 -16.65 -14.57
C HIS A 140 7.50 -16.24 -15.18
N TYR A 141 6.96 -15.12 -14.71
CA TYR A 141 5.70 -14.57 -15.20
C TYR A 141 5.88 -13.12 -15.63
N ARG A 142 5.13 -12.74 -16.67
CA ARG A 142 4.86 -11.36 -17.00
C ARG A 142 3.48 -11.02 -16.46
N HIS A 143 3.39 -9.93 -15.72
CA HIS A 143 2.15 -9.44 -15.13
C HIS A 143 1.60 -8.26 -15.92
N SER A 144 0.28 -8.18 -15.98
CA SER A 144 -0.50 -7.05 -16.49
C SER A 144 -1.60 -6.75 -15.47
N VAL A 145 -2.09 -5.52 -15.45
CA VAL A 145 -3.11 -5.09 -14.48
C VAL A 145 -4.17 -4.23 -15.15
N SER A 146 -5.42 -4.45 -14.75
CA SER A 146 -6.54 -3.56 -15.01
C SER A 146 -6.97 -2.94 -13.70
N VAL A 147 -7.02 -1.61 -13.68
CA VAL A 147 -7.40 -0.79 -12.53
C VAL A 147 -8.75 -0.16 -12.84
N ILE A 148 -9.74 -0.39 -11.97
CA ILE A 148 -11.01 0.34 -12.00
C ILE A 148 -10.98 1.36 -10.87
N LEU A 149 -11.31 2.61 -11.19
CA LEU A 149 -11.32 3.73 -10.26
C LEU A 149 -12.71 3.91 -9.61
N VAL A 150 -12.78 4.64 -8.50
CA VAL A 150 -14.06 4.97 -7.82
C VAL A 150 -15.05 5.71 -8.71
N ASP A 151 -14.57 6.48 -9.67
CA ASP A 151 -15.40 7.22 -10.62
C ASP A 151 -15.84 6.37 -11.82
N GLY A 152 -15.52 5.06 -11.81
CA GLY A 152 -15.78 4.14 -12.91
C GLY A 152 -14.75 4.21 -14.03
N GLY A 153 -13.75 5.09 -13.94
CA GLY A 153 -12.63 5.15 -14.86
C GLY A 153 -11.84 3.84 -14.89
N ARG A 154 -11.19 3.57 -16.02
CA ARG A 154 -10.39 2.36 -16.21
C ARG A 154 -9.00 2.70 -16.72
N VAL A 155 -7.98 2.12 -16.08
CA VAL A 155 -6.59 2.18 -16.50
C VAL A 155 -6.09 0.76 -16.71
N ASP A 156 -5.69 0.43 -17.94
CA ASP A 156 -5.07 -0.86 -18.24
C ASP A 156 -3.56 -0.69 -18.39
N ALA A 157 -2.80 -1.72 -18.00
CA ALA A 157 -1.36 -1.76 -18.13
C ALA A 157 -0.86 -3.13 -18.60
N ASP A 158 0.01 -3.11 -19.60
CA ASP A 158 0.60 -4.31 -20.23
C ASP A 158 1.81 -4.84 -19.45
N TYR A 159 2.29 -4.04 -18.49
CA TYR A 159 3.38 -4.37 -17.61
C TYR A 159 3.18 -3.67 -16.25
N VAL A 160 3.37 -4.44 -15.19
CA VAL A 160 3.40 -3.95 -13.81
C VAL A 160 4.61 -4.56 -13.12
N ASN A 161 5.35 -3.71 -12.40
CA ASN A 161 6.42 -4.13 -11.52
C ASN A 161 6.45 -3.15 -10.34
N TRP A 162 6.00 -3.63 -9.19
CA TRP A 162 6.00 -2.86 -7.95
C TRP A 162 7.16 -3.26 -7.03
N GLY A 163 8.23 -3.83 -7.61
CA GLY A 163 9.40 -4.28 -6.87
C GLY A 163 9.02 -5.27 -5.78
N ALA A 164 9.53 -5.03 -4.57
CA ALA A 164 9.26 -5.85 -3.39
C ALA A 164 7.97 -5.45 -2.64
N ALA A 165 6.97 -4.89 -3.34
CA ALA A 165 5.73 -4.48 -2.70
C ALA A 165 4.91 -5.67 -2.19
N ILE A 166 4.19 -5.46 -1.10
CA ILE A 166 3.20 -6.40 -0.57
C ILE A 166 1.87 -5.71 -0.42
N VAL A 167 0.78 -6.44 -0.70
CA VAL A 167 -0.56 -6.06 -0.28
C VAL A 167 -0.76 -6.57 1.14
N ARG A 168 -0.98 -5.66 2.07
CA ARG A 168 -1.15 -5.94 3.49
C ARG A 168 -2.56 -5.56 3.94
N GLY A 169 -3.06 -6.28 4.93
CA GLY A 169 -4.26 -5.90 5.66
C GLY A 169 -4.47 -6.74 6.92
N GLN A 170 -5.51 -6.42 7.68
CA GLN A 170 -5.81 -7.08 8.95
C GLN A 170 -7.01 -8.02 8.80
N THR A 171 -6.89 -9.26 9.31
CA THR A 171 -7.99 -10.23 9.42
C THR A 171 -8.27 -10.55 10.89
N PRO A 172 -9.40 -11.21 11.22
CA PRO A 172 -9.64 -11.70 12.59
C PRO A 172 -8.58 -12.67 13.09
N ALA A 173 -7.90 -13.39 12.19
CA ALA A 173 -6.83 -14.33 12.53
C ALA A 173 -5.46 -13.65 12.69
N GLY A 174 -5.33 -12.37 12.34
CA GLY A 174 -4.08 -11.64 12.36
C GLY A 174 -3.79 -10.89 11.06
N ARG A 175 -2.56 -10.38 10.97
CA ARG A 175 -2.08 -9.64 9.81
C ARG A 175 -1.85 -10.58 8.63
N VAL A 176 -2.21 -10.15 7.43
CA VAL A 176 -1.98 -10.85 6.17
C VAL A 176 -1.07 -10.00 5.29
N ASP A 177 0.03 -10.60 4.84
CA ASP A 177 1.05 -9.98 3.99
C ASP A 177 1.16 -10.83 2.70
N ILE A 178 0.76 -10.29 1.55
CA ILE A 178 0.71 -11.01 0.27
C ILE A 178 1.61 -10.29 -0.74
N PRO A 179 2.65 -10.95 -1.30
CA PRO A 179 3.43 -10.39 -2.40
C PRO A 179 2.52 -10.01 -3.57
N TRP A 180 2.73 -8.83 -4.16
CA TRP A 180 1.83 -8.35 -5.21
C TRP A 180 1.78 -9.29 -6.42
N GLU A 181 2.86 -10.03 -6.68
CA GLU A 181 2.97 -11.00 -7.79
C GLU A 181 2.04 -12.20 -7.64
N GLU A 182 1.62 -12.52 -6.40
CA GLU A 182 0.69 -13.60 -6.08
C GLU A 182 -0.77 -13.14 -6.04
N VAL A 183 -1.01 -11.82 -6.07
CA VAL A 183 -2.36 -11.25 -6.07
C VAL A 183 -2.97 -11.37 -7.46
N GLU A 184 -4.13 -12.02 -7.52
CA GLU A 184 -4.98 -12.08 -8.72
C GLU A 184 -5.92 -10.88 -8.75
N GLN A 185 -6.51 -10.53 -7.61
CA GLN A 185 -7.52 -9.49 -7.54
C GLN A 185 -7.52 -8.79 -6.18
N VAL A 186 -7.78 -7.47 -6.19
CA VAL A 186 -8.12 -6.69 -5.00
C VAL A 186 -9.41 -5.94 -5.29
N ILE A 187 -10.42 -6.11 -4.45
CA ILE A 187 -11.70 -5.40 -4.56
C ILE A 187 -11.90 -4.62 -3.27
N PHE A 188 -11.94 -3.29 -3.36
CA PHE A 188 -12.13 -2.43 -2.20
C PHE A 188 -13.63 -2.24 -1.94
N GLU A 189 -14.03 -2.44 -0.69
CA GLU A 189 -15.36 -2.11 -0.16
C GLU A 189 -15.21 -0.74 0.53
N ARG A 190 -15.68 0.32 -0.15
CA ARG A 190 -15.65 1.70 0.36
C ARG A 190 -16.80 2.52 -0.21
#